data_AF-A0A3B0VMR5-F1
#
_entry.id   AF-A0A3B0VMR5-F1
#
_cell.length_a   1.000
_cell.length_b   1.000
_cell.length_c   1.000
_cell.angle_alpha   90.00
_cell.angle_beta   90.00
_cell.angle_gamma   90.00
#
_symmetry.space_group_name_H-M   'P 1'
#
loop_
_entity.id
_entity.type
_entity.pdbx_description
1 polymer ?
#
loop_
_entity_poly.entity_id
_entity_poly.type
_entity_poly.pdbx_seq_one_letter_code
_entity_poly.pdbx_strand_id
1 'polypeptide(L)' 'EGLTNREVGERLHLAEKTIKHYMTNVLQKLHVRSRVEAALLAQKHGLSR' A
#
# COMPACT_ATOMS: atom_id res chain seq x y z
N GLU A 1 9.20 1.04 9.58
CA GLU A 1 8.53 -0.28 9.61
C GLU A 1 7.16 -0.13 8.97
N GLY A 2 6.77 -1.02 8.05
CA GLY A 2 5.52 -0.90 7.31
C GLY A 2 4.33 -1.48 8.08
N LEU A 3 3.18 -0.80 8.06
CA LEU A 3 1.95 -1.32 8.66
C LEU A 3 1.41 -2.54 7.87
N THR A 4 0.77 -3.44 8.59
CA THR A 4 -0.06 -4.52 8.04
C THR A 4 -1.41 -3.99 7.56
N ASN A 5 -2.10 -4.72 6.69
CA ASN A 5 -3.42 -4.31 6.20
C ASN A 5 -4.46 -4.21 7.33
N ARG A 6 -4.29 -5.00 8.40
CA ARG A 6 -5.13 -4.95 9.60
C ARG A 6 -4.92 -3.65 10.35
N GLU A 7 -3.67 -3.27 10.64
CA GLU A 7 -3.36 -2.01 11.33
C GLU A 7 -3.78 -0.78 10.51
N VAL A 8 -3.63 -0.82 9.18
CA VAL A 8 -4.15 0.23 8.30
C VAL A 8 -5.69 0.30 8.38
N GLY A 9 -6.35 -0.86 8.36
CA GLY A 9 -7.81 -0.94 8.50
C GLY A 9 -8.29 -0.38 9.83
N GLU A 10 -7.65 -0.75 10.94
CA GLU A 10 -7.96 -0.25 12.29
C GLU A 10 -7.84 1.29 12.36
N ARG A 11 -6.79 1.88 11.79
CA ARG A 11 -6.60 3.35 11.76
C ARG A 11 -7.62 4.08 10.88
N LEU A 12 -8.13 3.42 9.85
CA LEU A 12 -9.08 4.00 8.90
C LEU A 12 -10.53 3.62 9.18
N HIS A 13 -10.80 2.86 10.25
CA HIS A 13 -12.11 2.27 10.54
C HIS A 13 -12.67 1.41 9.39
N LEU A 14 -11.79 0.65 8.72
CA LEU A 14 -12.11 -0.22 7.59
C LEU A 14 -11.72 -1.68 7.88
N ALA A 15 -12.46 -2.62 7.30
CA ALA A 15 -12.10 -4.02 7.34
C ALA A 15 -10.81 -4.30 6.56
N GLU A 16 -9.99 -5.25 7.02
CA GLU A 16 -8.74 -5.66 6.35
C GLU A 16 -8.97 -6.05 4.86
N LYS A 17 -10.11 -6.70 4.55
CA LYS A 17 -10.48 -7.06 3.18
C LYS A 17 -10.63 -5.84 2.27
N THR A 18 -11.15 -4.73 2.81
CA THR A 18 -11.27 -3.46 2.08
C THR A 18 -9.89 -2.88 1.77
N ILE A 19 -8.96 -2.94 2.73
CA ILE A 19 -7.58 -2.52 2.50
C ILE A 19 -6.89 -3.40 1.46
N LYS A 20 -7.09 -4.72 1.49
CA LYS A 20 -6.60 -5.64 0.44
C LYS A 20 -7.10 -5.23 -0.95
N HIS A 21 -8.37 -4.89 -1.07
CA HIS A 21 -8.95 -4.42 -2.33
C HIS A 21 -8.30 -3.11 -2.80
N TYR A 22 -8.14 -2.13 -1.92
CA TYR A 22 -7.45 -0.88 -2.25
C TYR A 22 -5.99 -1.10 -2.65
N MET A 23 -5.28 -1.99 -1.95
CA MET A 23 -3.90 -2.33 -2.31
C MET A 23 -3.82 -2.92 -3.72
N THR A 24 -4.73 -3.80 -4.12
CA THR A 24 -4.78 -4.30 -5.52
C THR A 24 -4.92 -3.15 -6.51
N ASN A 25 -5.85 -2.22 -6.26
CA ASN A 25 -6.08 -1.08 -7.15
C ASN A 25 -4.86 -0.12 -7.19
N VAL A 26 -4.20 0.10 -6.05
CA VAL A 26 -2.99 0.93 -5.96
C VAL A 26 -1.84 0.30 -6.75
N LEU A 27 -1.57 -0.99 -6.55
CA LEU A 27 -0.51 -1.69 -7.27
C LEU A 27 -0.76 -1.72 -8.79
N GLN A 28 -2.02 -1.92 -9.20
CA GLN A 28 -2.42 -1.83 -10.61
C GLN A 28 -2.16 -0.44 -11.20
N LYS A 29 -2.59 0.64 -10.52
CA LYS A 29 -2.37 2.01 -10.99
C LYS A 29 -0.89 2.37 -11.08
N LEU A 30 -0.08 1.86 -10.15
CA LEU A 30 1.37 2.04 -10.13
C LEU A 30 2.11 1.09 -11.07
N HIS A 31 1.42 0.16 -11.74
CA HIS A 31 2.00 -0.84 -12.63
C HIS A 31 3.10 -1.70 -11.98
N VAL A 32 2.93 -2.02 -10.69
CA VAL A 32 3.85 -2.84 -9.90
C VAL A 32 3.17 -4.10 -9.36
N ARG A 33 3.96 -5.11 -9.03
CA ARG A 33 3.47 -6.44 -8.61
C ARG A 33 3.48 -6.64 -7.11
N SER A 34 4.19 -5.79 -6.37
CA SER A 34 4.34 -5.93 -4.92
C SER A 34 4.42 -4.59 -4.19
N ARG A 35 4.10 -4.60 -2.89
CA ARG A 35 4.27 -3.43 -2.02
C ARG A 35 5.73 -2.99 -1.89
N VAL A 36 6.68 -3.90 -2.10
CA VAL A 36 8.12 -3.60 -2.09
C VAL A 36 8.49 -2.80 -3.33
N GLU A 37 8.03 -3.22 -4.51
CA GLU A 37 8.20 -2.45 -5.75
C GLU A 37 7.55 -1.07 -5.64
N ALA A 38 6.35 -0.97 -5.07
CA ALA A 38 5.69 0.31 -4.81
C ALA A 38 6.53 1.22 -3.89
N ALA A 39 7.11 0.68 -2.82
CA ALA A 39 7.96 1.44 -1.90
C ALA A 39 9.25 1.93 -2.57
N LEU A 40 9.90 1.08 -3.38
CA LEU A 40 11.07 1.45 -4.16
C LEU A 40 10.75 2.53 -5.20
N LEU A 41 9.59 2.41 -5.86
CA LEU A 41 9.10 3.43 -6.78
C LEU A 41 8.87 4.76 -6.06
N ALA A 42 8.22 4.74 -4.90
CA ALA A 42 8.00 5.93 -4.07
C ALA A 42 9.33 6.60 -3.68
N GLN A 43 10.35 5.80 -3.30
CA GLN A 43 11.68 6.32 -2.96
C GLN A 43 12.36 6.98 -4.16
N LYS A 44 12.29 6.34 -5.34
CA LYS A 44 12.83 6.91 -6.60
C LYS A 44 12.19 8.23 -6.98
N HIS A 45 10.91 8.41 -6.67
CA HIS A 45 10.16 9.64 -6.93
C HIS A 45 10.22 10.66 -5.78
N GLY A 46 11.00 10.40 -4.72
CA GLY A 46 11.11 11.32 -3.57
C GLY A 46 9.85 11.40 -2.70
N LEU A 47 8.92 10.46 -2.86
CA LEU A 47 7.64 10.40 -2.14
C LEU A 47 7.73 9.69 -0.77
N SER A 48 8.86 9.02 -0.50
CA SER A 48 9.16 8.41 0.80
C SER A 48 10.58 8.79 1.21
N ARG A 49 10.71 9.53 2.30
CA ARG A 49 11.97 9.74 3.04
C ARG A 49 12.08 8.73 4.17
#